data_AF-A0A550D383-F1
#
_entry.id   AF-A0A550D383-F1
#
_cell.length_a   1.000
_cell.length_b   1.000
_cell.length_c   1.000
_cell.angle_alpha   90.00
_cell.angle_beta   90.00
_cell.angle_gamma   90.00
#
_symmetry.space_group_name_H-M   'P 1'
#
loop_
_entity.id
_entity.type
_entity.pdbx_description
1 polymer ?
#
loop_
_entity_poly.entity_id
_entity_poly.type
_entity_poly.pdbx_seq_one_letter_code
_entity_poly.pdbx_strand_id
1 'polypeptide(L)'
;MSQSLKPSYEVKVIKPLVAKIVINDEIVFIRVFPIPAHVKVQEDGFVVSVTATLTVESNKPKMGFPCNMIGSSTPVVPSNIEFIDEGVVIIQAGSKEITVKPKITSVFVYPGFRDDLGYPCVRVSWISLTNVK
;
A
#
# COMPACT_ATOMS: atom_id res chain seq x y z
N MET A 1 -9.76 -32.72 -19.31
CA MET A 1 -9.64 -31.31 -18.90
C MET A 1 -9.55 -31.28 -17.39
N SER A 2 -8.35 -31.10 -16.83
CA SER A 2 -8.13 -31.07 -15.38
C SER A 2 -8.61 -29.72 -14.84
N GLN A 3 -9.69 -29.73 -14.07
CA GLN A 3 -10.07 -28.58 -13.24
C GLN A 3 -8.97 -28.43 -12.17
N SER A 4 -8.10 -27.45 -12.37
CA SER A 4 -7.18 -26.99 -11.33
C SER A 4 -8.02 -26.60 -10.11
N LEU A 5 -7.95 -27.42 -9.05
CA LEU A 5 -8.40 -27.08 -7.72
C LEU A 5 -7.73 -25.74 -7.36
N LYS A 6 -8.49 -24.64 -7.41
CA LYS A 6 -8.02 -23.40 -6.79
C LYS A 6 -7.75 -23.77 -5.33
N PRO A 7 -6.52 -23.65 -4.82
CA PRO A 7 -6.29 -23.85 -3.40
C PRO A 7 -7.21 -22.87 -2.65
N SER A 8 -8.11 -23.41 -1.83
CA SER A 8 -8.97 -22.57 -1.00
C SER A 8 -8.07 -21.86 0.00
N TYR A 9 -7.95 -20.54 -0.15
CA TYR A 9 -7.28 -19.71 0.82
C TYR A 9 -8.32 -18.82 1.50
N GLU A 10 -8.04 -18.45 2.75
CA GLU A 10 -8.85 -17.55 3.54
C GLU A 10 -7.98 -16.41 4.02
N VAL A 11 -8.41 -15.17 3.80
CA VAL A 11 -7.72 -14.00 4.36
C VAL A 11 -8.20 -13.82 5.80
N LYS A 12 -7.30 -14.02 6.76
CA LYS A 12 -7.62 -13.92 8.19
C LYS A 12 -7.51 -12.49 8.71
N VAL A 13 -6.50 -11.76 8.24
CA VAL A 13 -6.20 -10.41 8.71
C VAL A 13 -5.75 -9.55 7.54
N ILE A 14 -6.24 -8.32 7.48
CA ILE A 14 -5.68 -7.23 6.67
C ILE A 14 -5.52 -6.03 7.60
N LYS A 15 -4.28 -5.57 7.79
CA LYS A 15 -3.95 -4.30 8.45
C LYS A 15 -3.15 -3.42 7.48
N PRO A 16 -3.52 -2.15 7.33
CA PRO A 16 -2.78 -1.24 6.47
C PRO A 16 -1.41 -0.94 7.06
N LEU A 17 -0.44 -0.69 6.19
CA LEU A 17 0.75 0.07 6.57
C LEU A 17 0.34 1.53 6.70
N VAL A 18 0.72 2.16 7.81
CA VAL A 18 0.43 3.56 8.10
C VAL A 18 1.75 4.31 8.23
N ALA A 19 1.97 5.27 7.34
CA ALA A 19 3.11 6.17 7.39
C ALA A 19 2.64 7.62 7.59
N LYS A 20 3.44 8.37 8.32
CA LYS A 20 3.28 9.80 8.56
C LYS A 20 4.49 10.53 8.00
N ILE A 21 4.22 11.59 7.25
CA ILE A 21 5.25 12.48 6.70
C ILE A 21 4.90 13.92 7.02
N VAL A 22 5.90 14.79 7.04
CA VAL A 22 5.73 16.23 7.23
C VAL A 22 6.32 16.95 6.02
N ILE A 23 5.51 17.78 5.36
CA ILE A 23 5.90 18.58 4.18
C ILE A 23 5.41 20.00 4.38
N ASN A 24 6.31 21.00 4.40
CA ASN A 24 5.95 22.42 4.53
C ASN A 24 4.93 22.68 5.66
N ASP A 25 5.21 22.13 6.85
CA ASP A 25 4.34 22.18 8.05
C ASP A 25 2.97 21.48 7.92
N GLU A 26 2.74 20.71 6.86
CA GLU A 26 1.56 19.88 6.64
C GLU A 26 1.89 18.42 7.01
N ILE A 27 1.07 17.84 7.89
CA ILE A 27 1.18 16.42 8.27
C ILE A 27 0.31 15.63 7.31
N VAL A 28 0.92 14.67 6.62
CA VAL A 28 0.23 13.79 5.68
C VAL A 28 0.31 12.35 6.18
N PHE A 29 -0.84 11.72 6.31
CA PHE A 29 -0.96 10.29 6.60
C PHE A 29 -1.17 9.52 5.30
N ILE A 30 -0.36 8.49 5.12
CA ILE A 30 -0.40 7.59 3.98
C ILE A 30 -0.78 6.22 4.53
N ARG A 31 -1.86 5.63 4.00
CA ARG A 31 -2.21 4.24 4.30
C ARG A 31 -2.18 3.40 3.05
N VAL A 32 -1.42 2.31 3.11
CA VAL A 32 -1.31 1.32 2.04
C VAL A 32 -2.04 0.06 2.52
N PHE A 33 -3.14 -0.27 1.87
CA PHE A 33 -3.94 -1.46 2.15
C PHE A 33 -3.52 -2.59 1.19
N PRO A 34 -2.68 -3.54 1.61
CA PRO A 34 -2.36 -4.72 0.81
C PRO A 34 -3.58 -5.66 0.72
N ILE A 35 -4.07 -5.91 -0.49
CA ILE A 35 -5.20 -6.77 -0.78
C ILE A 35 -4.70 -7.98 -1.59
N PRO A 36 -4.82 -9.21 -1.06
CA PRO A 36 -4.50 -10.41 -1.82
C PRO A 36 -5.38 -10.52 -3.05
N ALA A 37 -4.76 -10.60 -4.24
CA ALA A 37 -5.45 -10.84 -5.50
C ALA A 37 -5.44 -12.33 -5.86
N HIS A 38 -4.28 -12.98 -5.72
CA HIS A 38 -4.11 -14.39 -6.06
C HIS A 38 -3.14 -15.09 -5.11
N VAL A 39 -3.45 -16.33 -4.75
CA VAL A 39 -2.55 -17.25 -4.06
C VAL A 39 -2.46 -18.52 -4.91
N LYS A 40 -1.26 -18.85 -5.36
CA LYS A 40 -0.97 -20.07 -6.13
C LYS A 40 -0.03 -20.96 -5.34
N VAL A 41 -0.38 -22.23 -5.25
CA VAL A 41 0.51 -23.29 -4.75
C VAL A 41 1.44 -23.69 -5.90
N GLN A 42 2.73 -23.81 -5.62
CA GLN A 42 3.76 -24.35 -6.50
C GLN A 42 4.46 -25.51 -5.79
N GLU A 43 5.22 -26.33 -6.53
CA GLU A 43 5.90 -27.53 -6.00
C GLU A 43 6.74 -27.23 -4.74
N ASP A 44 7.41 -26.06 -4.70
CA ASP A 44 8.30 -25.65 -3.61
C ASP A 44 7.77 -24.46 -2.78
N GLY A 45 6.49 -24.09 -2.89
CA GLY A 45 5.95 -23.02 -2.04
C GLY A 45 4.68 -22.34 -2.51
N PHE A 46 4.53 -21.08 -2.13
CA PHE A 46 3.34 -20.28 -2.42
C PHE A 46 3.76 -18.98 -3.11
N VAL A 47 3.06 -18.63 -4.19
CA VAL A 47 3.13 -17.30 -4.80
C VAL A 47 1.88 -16.53 -4.42
N VAL A 48 2.09 -15.38 -3.77
CA VAL A 48 1.02 -14.46 -3.39
C VAL A 48 1.17 -13.18 -4.21
N SER A 49 0.15 -12.88 -5.02
CA SER A 49 0.00 -11.60 -5.69
C SER A 49 -0.85 -10.67 -4.85
N VAL A 50 -0.33 -9.49 -4.56
CA VAL A 50 -1.00 -8.47 -3.75
C VAL A 50 -1.18 -7.21 -4.58
N THR A 51 -2.39 -6.67 -4.62
CA THR A 51 -2.67 -5.32 -5.07
C THR A 51 -2.71 -4.39 -3.86
N ALA A 52 -2.56 -3.08 -4.05
CA ALA A 52 -2.70 -2.14 -2.95
C ALA A 52 -3.67 -1.02 -3.30
N THR A 53 -4.48 -0.66 -2.30
CA THR A 53 -5.24 0.60 -2.30
C THR A 53 -4.51 1.60 -1.44
N LEU A 54 -4.40 2.83 -1.94
CA LEU A 54 -3.74 3.94 -1.27
C LEU A 54 -4.80 4.93 -0.78
N THR A 55 -4.69 5.37 0.46
CA THR A 55 -5.42 6.54 0.97
C THR A 55 -4.45 7.57 1.50
N VAL A 56 -4.73 8.84 1.25
CA VAL A 56 -3.94 9.96 1.72
C VAL A 56 -4.84 10.91 2.48
N GLU A 57 -4.41 11.34 3.66
CA GLU A 57 -5.11 12.34 4.46
C GLU A 57 -4.11 13.42 4.89
N SER A 58 -4.60 14.65 5.03
CA SER A 58 -3.80 15.77 5.51
C SER A 58 -4.52 16.50 6.63
N ASN A 59 -3.75 17.00 7.60
CA ASN A 59 -4.27 17.87 8.65
C ASN A 59 -4.55 19.32 8.18
N LYS A 60 -4.15 19.67 6.95
CA LYS A 60 -4.38 20.98 6.33
C LYS A 60 -4.96 20.82 4.92
N PRO A 61 -6.22 20.31 4.79
CA PRO A 61 -6.87 20.20 3.50
C PRO A 61 -7.01 21.58 2.85
N LYS A 62 -6.70 21.68 1.56
CA LYS A 62 -6.79 22.93 0.80
C LYS A 62 -6.99 22.66 -0.68
N MET A 63 -7.48 23.66 -1.40
CA MET A 63 -7.64 23.60 -2.86
C MET A 63 -6.29 23.54 -3.58
N GLY A 64 -6.29 22.90 -4.75
CA GLY A 64 -5.13 22.79 -5.62
C GLY A 64 -5.51 22.19 -6.97
N PHE A 65 -4.51 21.93 -7.81
CA PHE A 65 -4.73 21.33 -9.11
C PHE A 65 -5.16 19.85 -8.97
N PRO A 66 -6.09 19.33 -9.79
CA PRO A 66 -6.53 17.94 -9.70
C PRO A 66 -5.38 16.91 -9.82
N CYS A 67 -5.43 15.82 -9.04
CA CYS A 67 -4.39 14.78 -9.05
C CYS A 67 -4.12 14.10 -10.40
N ASN A 68 -5.07 14.14 -11.33
CA ASN A 68 -4.88 13.60 -12.69
C ASN A 68 -4.01 14.51 -13.59
N MET A 69 -3.71 15.75 -13.16
CA MET A 69 -2.91 16.72 -13.91
C MET A 69 -1.43 16.76 -13.50
N ILE A 70 -0.96 15.80 -12.67
CA ILE A 70 0.40 15.81 -12.12
C ILE A 70 1.50 15.86 -13.20
N GLY A 71 1.24 15.30 -14.40
CA GLY A 71 2.08 15.49 -15.59
C GLY A 71 3.59 15.39 -15.31
N SER A 72 4.33 16.43 -15.72
CA SER A 72 5.78 16.62 -15.52
C SER A 72 6.15 17.38 -14.24
N SER A 73 5.21 17.56 -13.30
CA SER A 73 5.46 18.30 -12.07
C SER A 73 6.55 17.64 -11.24
N THR A 74 7.42 18.46 -10.64
CA THR A 74 8.46 17.95 -9.74
C THR A 74 7.86 17.58 -8.39
N PRO A 75 8.00 16.33 -7.93
CA PRO A 75 7.54 15.94 -6.60
C PRO A 75 8.49 16.47 -5.52
N VAL A 76 7.95 16.60 -4.31
CA VAL A 76 8.74 16.70 -3.08
C VAL A 76 8.95 15.29 -2.54
N VAL A 77 10.22 14.94 -2.30
CA VAL A 77 10.60 13.70 -1.61
C VAL A 77 10.70 14.00 -0.12
N PRO A 78 9.89 13.38 0.75
CA PRO A 78 9.97 13.60 2.19
C PRO A 78 11.35 13.22 2.72
N SER A 79 11.95 14.09 3.54
CA SER A 79 13.25 13.82 4.17
C SER A 79 13.16 12.76 5.28
N ASN A 80 11.98 12.60 5.88
CA ASN A 80 11.71 11.57 6.88
C ASN A 80 10.32 10.96 6.66
N ILE A 81 10.21 9.65 6.90
CA ILE A 81 8.97 8.89 6.87
C ILE A 81 8.87 8.13 8.19
N GLU A 82 7.91 8.54 9.01
CA GLU A 82 7.61 7.87 10.29
C GLU A 82 6.61 6.75 10.04
N PHE A 83 6.99 5.50 10.28
CA PHE A 83 6.08 4.36 10.17
C PHE A 83 5.37 4.15 11.51
N ILE A 84 4.05 4.36 11.51
CA ILE A 84 3.19 4.19 12.69
C ILE A 84 2.76 2.72 12.82
N ASP A 85 2.46 2.07 11.69
CA ASP A 85 2.17 0.64 11.61
C ASP A 85 2.81 0.08 10.33
N GLU A 86 3.47 -1.07 10.43
CA GLU A 86 4.11 -1.73 9.28
C GLU A 86 3.10 -2.40 8.33
N GLY A 87 1.87 -2.62 8.78
CA GLY A 87 0.86 -3.36 8.04
C GLY A 87 1.16 -4.85 7.93
N VAL A 88 0.11 -5.65 7.75
CA VAL A 88 0.25 -7.09 7.58
C VAL A 88 -1.00 -7.68 6.93
N VAL A 89 -0.81 -8.68 6.08
CA VAL A 89 -1.85 -9.60 5.65
C VAL A 89 -1.51 -11.00 6.12
N ILE A 90 -2.49 -11.67 6.72
CA ILE A 90 -2.36 -13.08 7.10
C ILE A 90 -3.35 -13.88 6.26
N ILE A 91 -2.84 -14.86 5.53
CA ILE A 91 -3.60 -15.74 4.65
C ILE A 91 -3.41 -17.17 5.11
N GLN A 92 -4.51 -17.88 5.33
CA GLN A 92 -4.51 -19.32 5.57
C GLN A 92 -4.69 -20.04 4.23
N ALA A 93 -3.76 -20.94 3.87
CA ALA A 93 -3.86 -21.78 2.68
C ALA A 93 -3.60 -23.24 3.07
N GLY A 94 -4.67 -24.03 3.25
CA GLY A 94 -4.57 -25.37 3.83
C GLY A 94 -4.05 -25.31 5.27
N SER A 95 -2.98 -26.06 5.57
CA SER A 95 -2.31 -26.06 6.88
C SER A 95 -1.25 -24.95 7.04
N LYS A 96 -1.02 -24.13 6.01
CA LYS A 96 0.04 -23.13 5.99
C LYS A 96 -0.49 -21.72 6.23
N GLU A 97 0.26 -20.97 7.02
CA GLU A 97 0.02 -19.54 7.24
C GLU A 97 1.01 -18.73 6.40
N ILE A 98 0.48 -17.85 5.56
CA ILE A 98 1.27 -16.95 4.73
C ILE A 98 1.11 -15.54 5.29
N THR A 99 2.22 -14.96 5.74
CA THR A 99 2.28 -13.56 6.18
C THR A 99 2.84 -12.71 5.04
N VAL A 100 2.11 -11.67 4.64
CA VAL A 100 2.59 -10.68 3.69
C VAL A 100 2.71 -9.32 4.38
N LYS A 101 3.90 -8.73 4.35
CA LYS A 101 4.13 -7.37 4.85
C LYS A 101 4.38 -6.42 3.68
N PRO A 102 3.60 -5.34 3.53
CA PRO A 102 3.95 -4.27 2.60
C PRO A 102 5.16 -3.51 3.14
N LYS A 103 6.01 -3.01 2.23
CA LYS A 103 7.11 -2.11 2.58
C LYS A 103 7.15 -0.98 1.57
N ILE A 104 6.98 0.26 2.03
CA ILE A 104 7.19 1.45 1.20
C ILE A 104 8.67 1.56 0.83
N THR A 105 8.95 1.74 -0.45
CA THR A 105 10.30 1.94 -0.99
C THR A 105 10.56 3.39 -1.38
N SER A 106 9.52 4.13 -1.79
CA SER A 106 9.61 5.56 -2.07
C SER A 106 8.27 6.26 -1.91
N VAL A 107 8.32 7.55 -1.58
CA VAL A 107 7.16 8.43 -1.46
C VAL A 107 7.46 9.73 -2.20
N PHE A 108 6.52 10.14 -3.05
CA PHE A 108 6.57 11.38 -3.81
C PHE A 108 5.30 12.17 -3.53
N VAL A 109 5.44 13.37 -2.99
CA VAL A 109 4.31 14.24 -2.66
C VAL A 109 4.23 15.37 -3.67
N TYR A 110 3.04 15.74 -4.10
CA TYR A 110 2.78 16.87 -4.99
C TYR A 110 1.93 17.90 -4.25
N PRO A 111 2.52 18.81 -3.45
CA PRO A 111 1.75 19.63 -2.51
C PRO A 111 0.77 20.61 -3.15
N GLY A 112 1.03 21.02 -4.39
CA GLY A 112 0.16 21.89 -5.19
C GLY A 112 -0.99 21.15 -5.89
N PHE A 113 -0.97 19.81 -5.88
CA PHE A 113 -2.01 18.98 -6.47
C PHE A 113 -2.84 18.34 -5.37
N ARG A 114 -4.16 18.31 -5.54
CA ARG A 114 -5.13 17.97 -4.51
C ARG A 114 -6.22 17.06 -5.06
N ASP A 115 -6.75 16.20 -4.21
CA ASP A 115 -7.99 15.49 -4.49
C ASP A 115 -9.21 16.38 -4.15
N ASP A 116 -10.41 15.84 -4.37
CA ASP A 116 -11.67 16.56 -4.13
C ASP A 116 -11.91 16.90 -2.65
N LEU A 117 -11.15 16.30 -1.73
CA LEU A 117 -11.19 16.56 -0.29
C LEU A 117 -10.08 17.54 0.16
N GLY A 118 -9.23 17.99 -0.76
CA GLY A 118 -8.13 18.90 -0.48
C GLY A 118 -6.87 18.22 0.08
N TYR A 119 -6.76 16.89 -0.01
CA TYR A 119 -5.56 16.16 0.40
C TYR A 119 -4.51 16.14 -0.71
N PRO A 120 -3.21 16.21 -0.37
CA PRO A 120 -2.16 16.29 -1.38
C PRO A 120 -2.09 14.99 -2.17
N CYS A 121 -1.82 15.09 -3.47
CA CYS A 121 -1.59 13.90 -4.27
C CYS A 121 -0.24 13.28 -3.91
N VAL A 122 -0.24 11.97 -3.71
CA VAL A 122 0.96 11.21 -3.35
C VAL A 122 1.10 10.01 -4.26
N ARG A 123 2.33 9.74 -4.72
CA ARG A 123 2.71 8.47 -5.33
C ARG A 123 3.58 7.70 -4.36
N VAL A 124 3.24 6.42 -4.16
CA VAL A 124 3.96 5.51 -3.27
C VAL A 124 4.42 4.32 -4.08
N SER A 125 5.71 4.02 -4.05
CA SER A 125 6.23 2.71 -4.49
C SER A 125 6.39 1.82 -3.27
N TRP A 126 6.07 0.54 -3.43
CA TRP A 126 6.12 -0.44 -2.36
C TRP A 126 6.40 -1.84 -2.91
N ILE A 127 6.80 -2.73 -2.03
CA ILE A 127 7.02 -4.16 -2.30
C ILE A 127 6.27 -5.01 -1.27
N SER A 128 5.90 -6.23 -1.63
CA SER A 128 5.39 -7.24 -0.69
C SER A 128 6.51 -8.18 -0.25
N LEU A 129 6.71 -8.30 1.05
CA LEU A 129 7.58 -9.28 1.66
C LEU A 129 6.72 -10.45 2.14
N THR A 130 6.92 -11.63 1.57
CA THR A 130 6.12 -12.82 1.85
C THR A 130 6.92 -13.82 2.68
N ASN A 131 6.31 -14.32 3.75
CA ASN A 131 6.85 -15.39 4.58
C ASN A 131 5.80 -16.50 4.73
N VAL A 132 6.22 -17.76 4.66
CA VAL A 132 5.36 -18.94 4.76
C VAL A 132 5.77 -19.75 5.98
N LYS A 133 4.82 -20.05 6.86
CA LYS A 133 4.98 -20.92 8.03
C LYS A 133 4.17 -22.20 7.86
#